data_AF-A0A845UTN0-F1
#
_entry.id   AF-A0A845UTN0-F1
#
_cell.length_a   1.000
_cell.length_b   1.000
_cell.length_c   1.000
_cell.angle_alpha   90.00
_cell.angle_beta   90.00
_cell.angle_gamma   90.00
#
_symmetry.space_group_name_H-M   'P 1'
#
loop_
_entity.id
_entity.type
_entity.pdbx_description
1 polymer ?
#
loop_
_entity_poly.entity_id
_entity_poly.type
_entity_poly.pdbx_seq_one_letter_code
_entity_poly.pdbx_strand_id
1 'polypeptide(L)'
;MRAYAVRKMTHADFEARIRRIDPEFARYGASDASKVARTSKRPIVSGIVGFLWAGVVIAVARNQQTIEASLLQGSLPREYHVYVFGALAALLAVSGVMVMMHLLRMVSRRGSARSNSAGILVGIGAATVMSMIPSQTYVAGLGLLDENSRNVIASAGTSVRATAGLDIRATTFVSSLGN
;
A
#
# COMPACT_ATOMS: atom_id res chain seq x y z
N MET A 1 37.31 -47.47 29.87
CA MET A 1 36.26 -46.44 29.67
C MET A 1 36.95 -45.10 29.47
N ARG A 2 36.75 -44.40 28.33
CA ARG A 2 37.35 -43.08 28.11
C ARG A 2 36.61 -42.06 28.98
N ALA A 3 37.32 -41.45 29.92
CA ALA A 3 36.78 -40.38 30.75
C ALA A 3 36.61 -39.12 29.90
N TYR A 4 35.37 -38.77 29.57
CA TYR A 4 35.07 -37.48 28.98
C TYR A 4 34.98 -36.45 30.11
N ALA A 5 35.92 -35.53 30.17
CA ALA A 5 35.81 -34.36 31.02
C ALA A 5 34.68 -33.48 30.47
N VAL A 6 33.48 -33.61 31.05
CA VAL A 6 32.36 -32.70 30.75
C VAL A 6 32.69 -31.36 31.39
N ARG A 7 33.40 -30.51 30.65
CA ARG A 7 33.66 -29.13 31.07
C ARG A 7 32.32 -28.42 31.16
N LYS A 8 31.98 -27.92 32.35
CA LYS A 8 30.79 -27.09 32.55
C LYS A 8 30.87 -25.89 31.60
N MET A 9 29.78 -25.65 30.89
CA MET A 9 29.65 -24.55 29.95
C MET A 9 29.81 -23.23 30.71
N THR A 10 30.80 -22.42 30.33
CA THR A 10 31.00 -21.12 30.96
C THR A 10 30.02 -20.09 30.38
N HIS A 11 29.81 -18.99 31.10
CA HIS A 11 28.96 -17.90 30.62
C HIS A 11 29.48 -17.33 29.28
N ALA A 12 30.80 -17.22 29.13
CA ALA A 12 31.43 -16.78 27.88
C ALA A 12 31.17 -17.75 26.72
N ASP A 13 31.20 -19.07 26.97
CA ASP A 13 30.88 -20.08 25.95
C ASP A 13 29.39 -20.01 25.53
N PHE A 14 28.50 -19.65 26.46
CA PHE A 14 27.08 -19.43 26.19
C PHE A 14 26.83 -18.20 25.34
N GLU A 15 27.43 -17.08 25.70
CA GLU A 15 27.32 -15.84 24.94
C GLU A 15 27.91 -15.98 23.52
N ALA A 16 29.03 -16.69 23.38
CA ALA A 16 29.62 -16.98 22.08
C ALA A 16 28.71 -17.85 21.20
N ARG A 17 27.98 -18.82 21.78
CA ARG A 17 26.99 -19.63 21.05
C ARG A 17 25.77 -18.83 20.67
N ILE A 18 25.23 -18.03 21.59
CA ILE A 18 24.10 -17.14 21.30
C ILE A 18 24.49 -16.19 20.17
N ARG A 19 25.67 -15.58 20.21
CA ARG A 19 26.11 -14.66 19.15
C ARG A 19 26.22 -15.30 17.77
N ARG A 20 26.49 -16.62 17.69
CA ARG A 20 26.46 -17.36 16.41
C ARG A 20 25.05 -17.70 15.94
N ILE A 21 24.15 -18.07 16.86
CA ILE A 21 22.79 -18.52 16.54
C ILE A 21 21.86 -17.32 16.31
N ASP A 22 21.95 -16.31 17.18
CA ASP A 22 21.18 -15.07 17.15
C ASP A 22 22.05 -13.87 17.58
N PRO A 23 22.81 -13.27 16.64
CA PRO A 23 23.64 -12.11 16.92
C PRO A 23 22.85 -10.86 17.35
N GLU A 24 21.55 -10.79 17.05
CA GLU A 24 20.70 -9.68 17.50
C GLU A 24 20.25 -9.88 18.95
N PHE A 25 19.88 -11.11 19.35
CA PHE A 25 19.61 -11.43 20.75
C PHE A 25 20.86 -11.23 21.63
N ALA A 26 22.05 -11.59 21.13
CA ALA A 26 23.31 -11.32 21.83
C ALA A 26 23.57 -9.82 22.06
N ARG A 27 23.04 -8.94 21.21
CA ARG A 27 23.27 -7.49 21.28
C ARG A 27 22.24 -6.75 22.12
N TYR A 28 20.98 -7.19 22.10
CA TYR A 28 19.87 -6.47 22.73
C TYR A 28 19.26 -7.21 23.95
N GLY A 29 19.64 -8.47 24.18
CA GLY A 29 19.19 -9.28 25.30
C GLY A 29 17.67 -9.48 25.34
N ALA A 30 17.17 -9.98 26.47
CA ALA A 30 15.74 -10.16 26.73
C ALA A 30 15.02 -8.85 27.13
N SER A 31 15.77 -7.80 27.47
CA SER A 31 15.22 -6.52 27.96
C SER A 31 14.52 -5.69 26.88
N ASP A 32 14.77 -5.98 25.61
CA ASP A 32 14.22 -5.20 24.50
C ASP A 32 13.61 -6.11 23.43
N ALA A 33 12.63 -6.91 23.85
CA ALA A 33 11.85 -7.81 22.98
C ALA A 33 11.28 -7.08 21.74
N SER A 34 11.06 -5.77 21.83
CA SER A 34 10.61 -4.91 20.71
C SER A 34 11.67 -4.73 19.60
N LYS A 35 12.96 -4.76 19.96
CA LYS A 35 14.09 -4.72 19.02
C LYS A 35 14.49 -6.11 18.51
N VAL A 36 14.23 -7.15 19.30
CA VAL A 36 14.39 -8.56 18.89
C VAL A 36 13.22 -9.03 18.01
N ALA A 37 12.05 -8.38 18.12
CA ALA A 37 10.93 -8.59 17.21
C ALA A 37 11.32 -8.18 15.79
N ARG A 38 11.83 -9.14 15.03
CA ARG A 38 12.14 -8.98 13.61
C ARG A 38 10.90 -8.46 12.91
N THR A 39 10.89 -7.18 12.52
CA THR A 39 9.88 -6.67 11.59
C THR A 39 9.88 -7.60 10.39
N SER A 40 8.80 -8.34 10.20
CA SER A 40 8.68 -9.33 9.12
C SER A 40 8.88 -8.63 7.78
N LYS A 41 9.79 -9.16 6.97
CA LYS A 41 10.04 -8.67 5.60
C LYS A 41 8.85 -9.11 4.74
N ARG A 42 7.94 -8.18 4.45
CA ARG A 42 6.72 -8.41 3.63
C ARG A 42 6.65 -7.41 2.46
N PRO A 43 7.65 -7.42 1.55
CA PRO A 43 7.74 -6.44 0.46
C PRO A 43 6.54 -6.49 -0.48
N ILE A 44 6.03 -7.69 -0.79
CA ILE A 44 4.88 -7.85 -1.70
C ILE A 44 3.62 -7.22 -1.10
N VAL A 45 3.26 -7.59 0.13
CA VAL A 45 2.10 -7.02 0.82
C VAL A 45 2.23 -5.51 0.93
N SER A 46 3.42 -5.02 1.29
CA SER A 46 3.68 -3.60 1.39
C SER A 46 3.53 -2.87 0.04
N GLY A 47 3.90 -3.52 -1.07
CA GLY A 47 3.67 -2.99 -2.41
C GLY A 47 2.20 -3.00 -2.82
N ILE A 48 1.44 -4.04 -2.49
CA ILE A 48 -0.01 -4.07 -2.71
C ILE A 48 -0.68 -2.91 -1.95
N VAL A 49 -0.30 -2.68 -0.69
CA VAL A 49 -0.82 -1.56 0.11
C VAL A 49 -0.45 -0.22 -0.53
N GLY A 50 0.81 -0.03 -0.93
CA GLY A 50 1.25 1.20 -1.61
C GLY A 50 0.50 1.46 -2.91
N PHE A 51 0.28 0.40 -3.70
CA PHE A 51 -0.47 0.46 -4.95
C PHE A 51 -1.93 0.85 -4.73
N LEU A 52 -2.63 0.16 -3.83
CA LEU A 52 -4.04 0.45 -3.54
C LEU A 52 -4.22 1.86 -2.98
N TRP A 53 -3.35 2.27 -2.06
CA TRP A 53 -3.39 3.62 -1.48
C TRP A 53 -3.17 4.70 -2.54
N ALA A 54 -2.11 4.58 -3.35
CA ALA A 54 -1.85 5.53 -4.43
C ALA A 54 -2.98 5.54 -5.46
N GLY A 55 -3.57 4.39 -5.78
CA GLY A 55 -4.74 4.30 -6.65
C GLY A 55 -5.90 5.17 -6.16
N VAL A 56 -6.23 5.11 -4.86
CA VAL A 56 -7.27 5.95 -4.25
C VAL A 56 -6.90 7.44 -4.33
N VAL A 57 -5.67 7.79 -3.94
CA VAL A 57 -5.18 9.18 -3.94
C VAL A 57 -5.21 9.78 -5.34
N ILE A 58 -4.75 9.04 -6.36
CA ILE A 58 -4.77 9.45 -7.76
C ILE A 58 -6.21 9.57 -8.27
N ALA A 59 -7.10 8.63 -7.92
CA ALA A 59 -8.50 8.71 -8.31
C ALA A 59 -9.16 9.97 -7.74
N VAL A 60 -8.92 10.30 -6.47
CA VAL A 60 -9.40 11.54 -5.86
C VAL A 60 -8.83 12.78 -6.57
N ALA A 61 -7.52 12.81 -6.81
CA ALA A 61 -6.86 13.94 -7.47
C ALA A 61 -7.38 14.19 -8.89
N ARG A 62 -7.66 13.14 -9.67
CA ARG A 62 -8.09 13.27 -11.07
C ARG A 62 -9.59 13.56 -11.23
N ASN A 63 -10.42 13.20 -10.26
CA ASN A 63 -11.87 13.30 -10.37
C ASN A 63 -12.47 14.43 -9.52
N GLN A 64 -11.69 15.49 -9.23
CA GLN A 64 -12.17 16.62 -8.41
C GLN A 64 -13.46 17.25 -8.95
N GLN A 65 -13.56 17.43 -10.26
CA GLN A 65 -14.76 18.00 -10.90
C GLN A 65 -15.99 17.09 -10.73
N THR A 66 -15.81 15.77 -10.86
CA THR A 66 -16.87 14.78 -10.66
C THR A 66 -17.34 14.76 -9.20
N ILE A 67 -16.40 14.90 -8.26
CA ILE A 67 -16.69 14.99 -6.82
C ILE A 67 -17.48 16.27 -6.53
N GLU A 68 -17.09 17.40 -7.10
CA GLU A 68 -17.83 18.67 -6.98
C GLU A 68 -19.25 18.56 -7.53
N ALA A 69 -19.40 18.03 -8.75
CA ALA A 69 -20.71 17.81 -9.36
C ALA A 69 -21.60 16.89 -8.50
N SER A 70 -21.01 15.85 -7.90
CA SER A 70 -21.73 14.92 -7.01
C SER A 70 -22.15 15.59 -5.70
N LEU A 71 -21.31 16.45 -5.13
CA LEU A 71 -21.63 17.22 -3.93
C LEU A 71 -22.73 18.26 -4.18
N LEU A 72 -22.76 18.85 -5.38
CA LEU A 72 -23.80 19.80 -5.80
C LEU A 72 -25.16 19.11 -6.07
N GLN A 73 -25.15 17.86 -6.52
CA GLN A 73 -26.36 17.05 -6.73
C GLN A 73 -26.86 16.39 -5.43
N GLY A 74 -26.00 16.27 -4.42
CA GLY A 74 -26.34 15.69 -3.14
C GLY A 74 -27.20 16.60 -2.25
N SER A 75 -27.72 16.02 -1.17
CA SER A 75 -28.48 16.76 -0.15
C SER A 75 -27.59 17.54 0.83
N LEU A 76 -26.26 17.54 0.64
CA LEU A 76 -25.32 18.17 1.56
C LEU A 76 -25.30 19.70 1.35
N PRO A 77 -25.58 20.51 2.40
CA PRO A 77 -25.52 21.95 2.31
C PRO A 77 -24.14 22.46 1.85
N ARG A 78 -24.12 23.52 1.04
CA ARG A 78 -22.90 24.08 0.42
C ARG A 78 -21.85 24.53 1.45
N GLU A 79 -22.28 24.95 2.63
CA GLU A 79 -21.39 25.32 3.74
C GLU A 79 -20.45 24.17 4.17
N TYR A 80 -20.87 22.92 3.97
CA TYR A 80 -20.05 21.75 4.31
C TYR A 80 -19.08 21.32 3.21
N HIS A 81 -19.23 21.84 1.99
CA HIS A 81 -18.39 21.45 0.85
C HIS A 81 -16.93 21.83 1.09
N VAL A 82 -16.68 22.96 1.77
CA VAL A 82 -15.34 23.42 2.15
C VAL A 82 -14.62 22.39 3.04
N TYR A 83 -15.31 21.77 3.99
CA TYR A 83 -14.71 20.74 4.85
C TYR A 83 -14.40 19.47 4.06
N VAL A 84 -15.26 19.08 3.11
CA VAL A 84 -15.02 17.91 2.24
C VAL A 84 -13.78 18.15 1.39
N PHE A 85 -13.71 19.27 0.67
CA PHE A 85 -12.53 19.60 -0.13
C PHE A 85 -11.28 19.80 0.72
N GLY A 86 -11.40 20.38 1.92
CA GLY A 86 -10.31 20.49 2.88
C GLY A 86 -9.78 19.13 3.32
N ALA A 87 -10.66 18.16 3.60
CA ALA A 87 -10.28 16.80 3.95
C ALA A 87 -9.61 16.06 2.77
N LEU A 88 -10.13 16.23 1.55
CA LEU A 88 -9.50 15.67 0.35
C LEU A 88 -8.13 16.30 0.08
N ALA A 89 -7.98 17.61 0.27
CA ALA A 89 -6.68 18.29 0.17
C ALA A 89 -5.69 17.79 1.23
N ALA A 90 -6.16 17.62 2.48
CA ALA A 90 -5.37 17.04 3.56
C ALA A 90 -4.92 15.61 3.24
N LEU A 91 -5.80 14.77 2.68
CA LEU A 91 -5.47 13.43 2.22
C LEU A 91 -4.31 13.44 1.21
N LEU A 92 -4.35 14.35 0.23
CA LEU A 92 -3.27 14.51 -0.76
C LEU A 92 -1.96 14.95 -0.09
N ALA A 93 -2.02 15.96 0.79
CA ALA A 93 -0.85 16.47 1.49
C ALA A 93 -0.19 15.41 2.38
N VAL A 94 -0.98 14.70 3.20
CA VAL A 94 -0.52 13.62 4.07
C VAL A 94 0.07 12.48 3.24
N SER A 95 -0.54 12.13 2.11
CA SER A 95 0.01 11.11 1.20
C SER A 95 1.35 11.53 0.61
N GLY A 96 1.53 12.81 0.25
CA GLY A 96 2.82 13.35 -0.18
C GLY A 96 3.90 13.23 0.90
N VAL A 97 3.58 13.60 2.15
CA VAL A 97 4.49 13.44 3.29
C VAL A 97 4.81 11.97 3.55
N MET A 98 3.83 11.08 3.44
CA MET A 98 4.01 9.63 3.57
C MET A 98 5.01 9.09 2.54
N VAL A 99 4.88 9.47 1.26
CA VAL A 99 5.82 9.09 0.20
C VAL A 99 7.23 9.57 0.53
N MET A 100 7.37 10.84 0.93
CA MET A 100 8.66 11.42 1.31
C MET A 100 9.29 10.65 2.47
N MET A 101 8.52 10.32 3.51
CA MET A 101 9.00 9.51 4.63
C MET A 101 9.48 8.13 4.19
N HIS A 102 8.78 7.47 3.26
CA HIS A 102 9.21 6.17 2.74
C HIS A 102 10.46 6.26 1.86
N LEU A 103 10.64 7.35 1.09
CA LEU A 103 11.88 7.63 0.37
C LEU A 103 13.05 7.80 1.35
N LEU A 104 12.89 8.65 2.36
CA LEU A 104 13.90 8.86 3.41
C LEU A 104 14.20 7.54 4.14
N ARG A 105 13.19 6.74 4.45
CA ARG A 105 13.35 5.43 5.11
C ARG A 105 14.06 4.42 4.22
N MET A 106 13.85 4.46 2.90
CA MET A 106 14.52 3.60 1.95
C MET A 106 16.04 3.87 1.89
N VAL A 107 16.44 5.13 2.00
CA VAL A 107 17.86 5.55 1.97
C VAL A 107 18.53 5.40 3.34
N SER A 108 17.83 5.75 4.43
CA SER A 108 18.40 5.82 5.79
C SER A 108 18.38 4.50 6.56
N ARG A 109 17.48 3.55 6.25
CA ARG A 109 17.35 2.28 6.98
C ARG A 109 17.93 1.09 6.21
N ARG A 110 18.26 0.02 6.93
CA ARG A 110 18.70 -1.27 6.37
C ARG A 110 17.73 -2.39 6.80
N GLY A 111 17.84 -3.57 6.16
CA GLY A 111 17.03 -4.74 6.52
C GLY A 111 15.56 -4.66 6.09
N SER A 112 14.66 -5.25 6.89
CA SER A 112 13.23 -5.39 6.57
C SER A 112 12.52 -4.03 6.40
N ALA A 113 12.90 -3.02 7.18
CA ALA A 113 12.34 -1.68 7.08
C ALA A 113 12.58 -1.02 5.70
N ARG A 114 13.78 -1.22 5.12
CA ARG A 114 14.09 -0.76 3.76
C ARG A 114 13.32 -1.56 2.73
N SER A 115 13.26 -2.89 2.88
CA SER A 115 12.56 -3.76 1.94
C SER A 115 11.05 -3.47 1.87
N ASN A 116 10.40 -3.21 3.00
CA ASN A 116 8.98 -2.90 3.03
C ASN A 116 8.71 -1.49 2.46
N SER A 117 9.59 -0.51 2.74
CA SER A 117 9.46 0.82 2.14
C SER A 117 9.68 0.81 0.63
N ALA A 118 10.64 0.02 0.14
CA ALA A 118 10.84 -0.20 -1.29
C ALA A 118 9.62 -0.86 -1.93
N GLY A 119 9.00 -1.85 -1.26
CA GLY A 119 7.75 -2.45 -1.70
C GLY A 119 6.66 -1.41 -1.89
N ILE A 120 6.40 -0.58 -0.86
CA ILE A 120 5.42 0.52 -0.92
C ILE A 120 5.71 1.45 -2.11
N LEU A 121 6.94 1.93 -2.26
CA LEU A 121 7.32 2.86 -3.33
C LEU A 121 7.15 2.25 -4.72
N VAL A 122 7.47 0.95 -4.89
CA VAL A 122 7.22 0.22 -6.14
C VAL A 122 5.73 0.14 -6.43
N GLY A 123 4.91 -0.17 -5.42
CA GLY A 123 3.45 -0.19 -5.56
C GLY A 123 2.89 1.17 -5.98
N ILE A 124 3.34 2.25 -5.33
CA ILE A 124 2.98 3.62 -5.67
C ILE A 124 3.39 3.94 -7.12
N GLY A 125 4.62 3.62 -7.50
CA GLY A 125 5.11 3.82 -8.87
C GLY A 125 4.26 3.07 -9.90
N ALA A 126 3.91 1.81 -9.62
CA ALA A 126 3.05 1.01 -10.48
C ALA A 126 1.65 1.64 -10.64
N ALA A 127 1.04 2.13 -9.56
CA ALA A 127 -0.25 2.83 -9.62
C ALA A 127 -0.17 4.11 -10.45
N THR A 128 0.91 4.89 -10.31
CA THR A 128 1.15 6.09 -11.11
C THR A 128 1.26 5.76 -12.60
N VAL A 129 2.08 4.77 -12.96
CA VAL A 129 2.21 4.33 -14.36
C VAL A 129 0.87 3.84 -14.90
N MET A 130 0.16 3.02 -14.13
CA MET A 130 -1.16 2.51 -14.50
C MET A 130 -2.17 3.65 -14.75
N SER A 131 -2.10 4.72 -13.95
CA SER A 131 -2.98 5.88 -14.13
C SER A 131 -2.73 6.65 -15.44
N MET A 132 -1.55 6.54 -16.04
CA MET A 132 -1.20 7.18 -17.31
C MET A 132 -1.65 6.38 -18.53
N ILE A 133 -2.02 5.11 -18.35
CA ILE A 133 -2.45 4.24 -19.46
C ILE A 133 -3.85 4.68 -19.94
N PRO A 134 -4.06 4.86 -21.26
CA PRO A 134 -5.37 5.18 -21.81
C PRO A 134 -6.44 4.13 -21.48
N SER A 135 -7.66 4.60 -21.26
CA SER A 135 -8.79 3.74 -20.89
C SER A 135 -9.08 2.64 -21.93
N GLN A 136 -8.83 2.92 -23.21
CA GLN A 136 -9.06 1.95 -24.30
C GLN A 136 -8.17 0.70 -24.18
N THR A 137 -6.96 0.85 -23.63
CA THR A 137 -6.01 -0.26 -23.46
C THR A 137 -6.52 -1.27 -22.42
N TYR A 138 -7.24 -0.81 -21.39
CA TYR A 138 -7.86 -1.69 -20.40
C TYR A 138 -9.01 -2.49 -20.98
N VAL A 139 -9.86 -1.87 -21.81
CA VAL A 139 -10.99 -2.54 -22.45
C VAL A 139 -10.48 -3.62 -23.41
N ALA A 140 -9.46 -3.30 -24.20
CA ALA A 140 -8.82 -4.27 -25.08
C ALA A 140 -8.21 -5.44 -24.29
N GLY A 141 -7.50 -5.18 -23.19
CA GLY A 141 -6.91 -6.23 -22.34
C GLY A 141 -7.95 -7.11 -21.63
N LEU A 142 -9.03 -6.52 -21.11
CA LEU A 142 -10.16 -7.26 -20.55
C LEU A 142 -10.89 -8.09 -21.62
N GLY A 143 -10.92 -7.59 -22.86
CA GLY A 143 -11.38 -8.29 -24.05
C GLY A 143 -10.50 -9.47 -24.48
N LEU A 144 -9.35 -9.70 -23.84
CA LEU A 144 -8.51 -10.90 -24.03
C LEU A 144 -8.70 -11.93 -22.90
N LEU A 145 -9.39 -11.59 -21.82
CA LEU A 145 -9.68 -12.53 -20.73
C LEU A 145 -10.80 -13.48 -21.12
N ASP A 146 -10.77 -14.69 -20.56
CA ASP A 146 -11.85 -15.67 -20.69
C ASP A 146 -13.19 -15.13 -20.16
N GLU A 147 -14.31 -15.61 -20.71
CA GLU A 147 -15.65 -15.09 -20.45
C GLU A 147 -16.04 -15.19 -18.96
N ASN A 148 -15.57 -16.23 -18.27
CA ASN A 148 -15.75 -16.38 -16.82
C ASN A 148 -15.04 -15.26 -16.03
N SER A 149 -13.83 -14.88 -16.46
CA SER A 149 -13.07 -13.80 -15.83
C SER A 149 -13.70 -12.42 -16.09
N ARG A 150 -14.28 -12.21 -17.28
CA ARG A 150 -15.04 -11.00 -17.59
C ARG A 150 -16.27 -10.86 -16.71
N ASN A 151 -17.00 -11.94 -16.49
CA ASN A 151 -18.20 -11.93 -15.64
C ASN A 151 -17.88 -11.67 -14.17
N VAL A 152 -16.76 -12.16 -13.65
CA VAL A 152 -16.32 -11.85 -12.28
C VAL A 152 -15.94 -10.36 -12.14
N ILE A 153 -15.22 -9.81 -13.13
CA ILE A 153 -14.83 -8.39 -13.11
C ILE A 153 -16.07 -7.48 -13.29
N ALA A 154 -16.98 -7.84 -14.18
CA ALA A 154 -18.24 -7.12 -14.39
C ALA A 154 -19.14 -7.16 -13.15
N SER A 155 -19.24 -8.32 -12.49
CA SER A 155 -20.04 -8.49 -11.26
C SER A 155 -19.44 -7.75 -10.05
N ALA A 156 -18.12 -7.68 -9.93
CA ALA A 156 -17.46 -6.83 -8.95
C ALA A 156 -17.78 -5.34 -9.20
N GLY A 157 -17.79 -4.91 -10.47
CA GLY A 157 -18.15 -3.55 -10.86
C GLY A 157 -19.61 -3.17 -10.57
N THR A 158 -20.56 -4.12 -10.66
CA THR A 158 -21.96 -3.89 -10.27
C THR A 158 -22.18 -3.97 -8.77
N SER A 159 -21.45 -4.82 -8.04
CA SER A 159 -21.57 -4.97 -6.58
C SER A 159 -21.15 -3.70 -5.82
N VAL A 160 -20.10 -3.03 -6.29
CA VAL A 160 -19.66 -1.75 -5.70
C VAL A 160 -20.70 -0.64 -5.94
N ARG A 161 -21.41 -0.69 -7.07
CA ARG A 161 -22.48 0.25 -7.41
C ARG A 161 -23.67 0.17 -6.44
N ALA A 162 -23.97 -1.04 -5.95
CA ALA A 162 -25.09 -1.29 -5.04
C ALA A 162 -24.83 -0.86 -3.58
N THR A 163 -23.57 -0.86 -3.14
CA THR A 163 -23.23 -0.65 -1.71
C THR A 163 -22.93 0.81 -1.37
N ALA A 164 -22.53 1.62 -2.35
CA ALA A 164 -22.07 2.99 -2.09
C ALA A 164 -22.79 4.08 -2.90
N GLY A 165 -23.71 3.75 -3.81
CA GLY A 165 -24.30 4.73 -4.74
C GLY A 165 -23.28 5.45 -5.64
N LEU A 166 -22.00 5.04 -5.56
CA LEU A 166 -20.89 5.58 -6.34
C LEU A 166 -20.88 4.84 -7.67
N ASP A 167 -21.31 5.55 -8.71
CA ASP A 167 -21.16 5.08 -10.08
C ASP A 167 -19.68 5.11 -10.46
N ILE A 168 -19.03 3.94 -10.47
CA ILE A 168 -17.65 3.79 -10.96
C ILE A 168 -17.59 4.00 -12.49
N ARG A 169 -18.72 4.20 -13.20
CA ARG A 169 -18.66 4.80 -14.54
C ARG A 169 -18.21 6.26 -14.53
N ALA A 170 -18.38 6.97 -13.41
CA ALA A 170 -17.89 8.34 -13.26
C ALA A 170 -16.39 8.42 -12.96
N THR A 171 -15.75 7.31 -12.57
CA THR A 171 -14.29 7.22 -12.35
C THR A 171 -13.57 6.32 -13.35
N THR A 172 -14.28 5.59 -14.21
CA THR A 172 -13.70 5.02 -15.43
C THR A 172 -14.78 4.93 -16.52
N PHE A 173 -14.50 5.55 -17.67
CA PHE A 173 -15.28 5.54 -18.93
C PHE A 173 -16.42 6.57 -19.09
N VAL A 174 -16.12 7.87 -18.97
CA VAL A 174 -16.78 8.86 -19.83
C VAL A 174 -15.98 8.94 -21.13
N SER A 175 -16.33 8.06 -22.07
CA SER A 175 -16.12 8.35 -23.49
C SER A 175 -17.18 9.38 -23.87
N SER A 176 -16.79 10.65 -23.90
CA SER A 176 -17.54 11.66 -24.63
C SER A 176 -17.30 11.40 -26.11
N LEU A 177 -18.11 10.56 -26.75
CA LEU A 177 -18.39 10.75 -28.16
C LEU A 177 -19.19 12.05 -28.26
N GLY A 178 -18.48 13.14 -28.55
CA GLY A 178 -19.11 14.32 -29.13
C GLY A 178 -19.53 13.98 -30.56
N ASN A 179 -20.79 14.26 -30.88
CA ASN A 179 -21.17 14.60 -32.25
C ASN A 179 -20.62 15.99 -32.57
#